data_AF-A0A6A4T241-F1
#
_entry.id   AF-A0A6A4T241-F1
#
_cell.length_a   1.000
_cell.length_b   1.000
_cell.length_c   1.000
_cell.angle_alpha   90.00
_cell.angle_beta   90.00
_cell.angle_gamma   90.00
#
_symmetry.space_group_name_H-M   'P 1'
#
loop_
_entity.id
_entity.type
_entity.pdbx_description
1 polymer ?
#
loop_
_entity_poly.entity_id
_entity_poly.type
_entity_poly.pdbx_seq_one_letter_code
_entity_poly.pdbx_strand_id
1 'polypeptide(L)'
;MCSSSSSSSSSHLLPPPEICKKKNLDDDSVLNSETFQPEIYCFSSSPVYKCVSSSGYVVLWFSGSVVLWFSGPLKKSKGKKGEKSQKDKSSRDDGGKRASGEQNVCLEKQLERFEWQLRILKEVLSANGNLERAELLKDHADEDVCTLVLSILDKVKTETTADLNVLHEQRSKAATGEHERHAEELQKRHEQEKSQLTEKFHVAENVLKVKVTELTAELQIYNELKRRADESTFKKDLQRNIQAHGSPGAFWESEQESLLFVIEMKSDRVQDQSRKLQQMEALVEKNLSLEDQIVHILQQNEDMRVRIDNCQTLVQQLSKEQQDLKVALERQVTVNQNLSQEKEQLMFKLRHRDSCPTIHLPVMVQEIAPR
;
A
#
# COMPACT_ATOMS: atom_id res chain seq x y z
N MET A 1 -75.23 -60.29 -19.54
CA MET A 1 -76.23 -59.65 -18.66
C MET A 1 -75.48 -59.31 -17.38
N CYS A 2 -75.13 -58.05 -17.11
CA CYS A 2 -75.99 -57.02 -16.50
C CYS A 2 -76.48 -57.51 -15.11
N SER A 3 -76.21 -56.87 -13.97
CA SER A 3 -75.76 -55.49 -13.68
C SER A 3 -74.93 -55.47 -12.37
N SER A 4 -73.88 -54.66 -12.24
CA SER A 4 -73.86 -53.32 -11.60
C SER A 4 -74.49 -53.23 -10.20
N SER A 5 -73.62 -53.12 -9.18
CA SER A 5 -73.96 -52.57 -7.86
C SER A 5 -72.95 -51.48 -7.50
N SER A 6 -73.41 -50.23 -7.50
CA SER A 6 -72.61 -49.04 -7.24
C SER A 6 -72.60 -48.67 -5.75
N SER A 7 -71.42 -48.54 -5.15
CA SER A 7 -71.24 -47.95 -3.82
C SER A 7 -70.53 -46.59 -3.95
N SER A 8 -71.24 -45.54 -3.53
CA SER A 8 -70.76 -44.15 -3.60
C SER A 8 -69.78 -43.84 -2.47
N SER A 9 -68.53 -43.50 -2.81
CA SER A 9 -67.55 -43.00 -1.83
C SER A 9 -67.60 -41.48 -1.74
N SER A 10 -67.88 -40.99 -0.52
CA SER A 10 -68.00 -39.55 -0.22
C SER A 10 -66.64 -38.85 -0.30
N SER A 11 -66.53 -37.81 -1.12
CA SER A 11 -65.35 -36.97 -1.25
C SER A 11 -65.31 -35.89 -0.15
N HIS A 12 -64.63 -36.19 0.95
CA HIS A 12 -64.29 -35.16 1.95
C HIS A 12 -63.30 -34.13 1.36
N LEU A 13 -63.82 -32.94 1.07
CA LEU A 13 -63.02 -31.76 0.75
C LEU A 13 -62.24 -31.31 2.00
N LEU A 14 -60.91 -31.23 1.87
CA LEU A 14 -60.06 -30.50 2.82
C LEU A 14 -60.18 -28.99 2.54
N PRO A 15 -60.25 -28.13 3.56
CA PRO A 15 -60.25 -26.68 3.37
C PRO A 15 -58.85 -26.17 2.97
N PRO A 16 -58.76 -25.05 2.23
CA PRO A 16 -57.48 -24.42 1.91
C PRO A 16 -56.85 -23.76 3.15
N PRO A 17 -55.52 -23.58 3.19
CA PRO A 17 -54.83 -22.95 4.33
C PRO A 17 -55.16 -21.46 4.44
N GLU A 18 -55.38 -20.98 5.67
CA GLU A 18 -55.64 -19.56 5.92
C GLU A 18 -54.42 -18.68 5.62
N ILE A 19 -54.66 -17.57 4.93
CA ILE A 19 -53.65 -16.53 4.70
C ILE A 19 -53.41 -15.80 6.03
N CYS A 20 -52.25 -16.04 6.63
CA CYS A 20 -51.89 -15.42 7.90
C CYS A 20 -51.72 -13.90 7.73
N LYS A 21 -52.63 -13.12 8.33
CA LYS A 21 -52.61 -11.65 8.28
C LYS A 21 -51.40 -11.11 9.02
N LYS A 22 -50.61 -10.24 8.38
CA LYS A 22 -49.63 -9.38 9.07
C LYS A 22 -50.37 -8.62 10.19
N LYS A 23 -49.98 -8.88 11.44
CA LYS A 23 -50.18 -7.92 12.52
C LYS A 23 -49.00 -6.95 12.48
N ASN A 24 -49.28 -5.67 12.33
CA ASN A 24 -48.33 -4.64 12.73
C ASN A 24 -48.22 -4.71 14.26
N LEU A 25 -46.99 -4.62 14.76
CA LEU A 25 -46.66 -4.33 16.14
C LEU A 25 -45.62 -3.22 16.07
N ASP A 26 -46.09 -2.00 16.29
CA ASP A 26 -45.25 -0.91 16.75
C ASP A 26 -44.77 -1.27 18.17
N ASP A 27 -43.50 -1.04 18.47
CA ASP A 27 -43.07 -0.63 19.81
C ASP A 27 -41.68 0.03 19.77
N ASP A 28 -41.54 1.07 20.58
CA ASP A 28 -40.41 2.00 20.61
C ASP A 28 -39.21 1.50 21.45
N SER A 29 -38.07 2.20 21.28
CA SER A 29 -36.92 2.28 22.22
C SER A 29 -36.02 1.03 22.29
N VAL A 30 -34.68 1.13 22.34
CA VAL A 30 -33.80 1.99 23.17
C VAL A 30 -32.44 2.17 22.48
N LEU A 31 -31.79 3.33 22.63
CA LEU A 31 -30.38 3.52 22.26
C LEU A 31 -29.45 2.62 23.08
N ASN A 32 -28.47 2.00 22.44
CA ASN A 32 -27.17 1.79 23.09
C ASN A 32 -26.04 2.14 22.13
N SER A 33 -25.11 2.96 22.63
CA SER A 33 -23.95 3.47 21.91
C SER A 33 -22.75 2.57 22.12
N GLU A 34 -22.14 2.08 21.03
CA GLU A 34 -20.77 1.57 21.08
C GLU A 34 -19.89 2.22 20.00
N THR A 35 -18.67 2.51 20.42
CA THR A 35 -17.72 3.41 19.76
C THR A 35 -16.95 2.68 18.66
N PHE A 36 -17.13 3.08 17.40
CA PHE A 36 -16.28 2.61 16.29
C PHE A 36 -15.09 3.55 16.03
N GLN A 37 -13.88 3.00 16.05
CA GLN A 37 -12.70 3.66 15.50
C GLN A 37 -12.67 3.53 13.96
N PRO A 38 -12.10 4.51 13.23
CA PRO A 38 -11.93 4.40 11.79
C PRO A 38 -10.68 3.59 11.44
N GLU A 39 -10.86 2.37 10.90
CA GLU A 39 -9.78 1.69 10.18
C GLU A 39 -9.57 2.34 8.79
N ILE A 40 -8.31 2.57 8.46
CA ILE A 40 -7.91 3.18 7.18
C ILE A 40 -7.88 2.08 6.11
N TYR A 41 -8.88 2.07 5.23
CA TYR A 41 -8.86 1.22 4.04
C TYR A 41 -7.92 1.77 2.96
N CYS A 42 -6.72 1.21 2.88
CA CYS A 42 -5.83 1.41 1.74
C CYS A 42 -6.33 0.64 0.51
N PHE A 43 -6.70 1.36 -0.56
CA PHE A 43 -6.96 0.77 -1.88
C PHE A 43 -5.69 0.08 -2.41
N SER A 44 -5.76 -1.24 -2.64
CA SER A 44 -4.77 -1.96 -3.44
C SER A 44 -5.35 -2.28 -4.83
N SER A 45 -4.83 -1.61 -5.85
CA SER A 45 -5.11 -1.96 -7.25
C SER A 45 -4.08 -2.94 -7.76
N SER A 46 -4.47 -4.20 -7.96
CA SER A 46 -3.70 -5.21 -8.69
C SER A 46 -4.62 -6.00 -9.63
N PRO A 47 -4.38 -6.01 -10.95
CA PRO A 47 -5.05 -6.93 -11.86
C PRO A 47 -4.43 -8.34 -11.74
N VAL A 48 -5.29 -9.34 -11.58
CA VAL A 48 -4.90 -10.76 -11.55
C VAL A 48 -4.73 -11.28 -12.98
N TYR A 49 -3.58 -11.89 -13.28
CA TYR A 49 -3.42 -12.74 -14.45
C TYR A 49 -2.84 -14.09 -14.04
N LYS A 50 -3.62 -15.16 -14.24
CA LYS A 50 -3.15 -16.56 -14.23
C LYS A 50 -3.06 -17.05 -15.65
N CYS A 51 -1.97 -17.73 -16.00
CA CYS A 51 -2.02 -18.79 -17.01
C CYS A 51 -0.91 -19.82 -16.76
N VAL A 52 -1.18 -21.09 -17.02
CA VAL A 52 -0.24 -22.20 -16.91
C VAL A 52 -0.34 -23.01 -18.19
N SER A 53 0.76 -23.18 -18.93
CA SER A 53 1.28 -24.50 -19.34
C SER A 53 2.38 -24.43 -20.43
N SER A 54 3.45 -25.19 -20.22
CA SER A 54 4.22 -25.93 -21.24
C SER A 54 4.70 -25.23 -22.53
N SER A 55 5.72 -24.37 -22.44
CA SER A 55 6.97 -24.49 -23.22
C SER A 55 8.00 -23.48 -22.71
N GLY A 56 9.23 -23.92 -22.43
CA GLY A 56 10.18 -23.19 -21.58
C GLY A 56 10.95 -22.04 -22.24
N TYR A 57 10.30 -20.90 -22.47
CA TYR A 57 10.98 -19.63 -22.77
C TYR A 57 10.32 -18.44 -22.04
N VAL A 58 11.10 -17.72 -21.23
CA VAL A 58 10.71 -16.43 -20.65
C VAL A 58 11.49 -15.33 -21.36
N VAL A 59 10.78 -14.45 -22.07
CA VAL A 59 11.37 -13.28 -22.72
C VAL A 59 11.13 -12.06 -21.83
N LEU A 60 12.20 -11.57 -21.19
CA LEU A 60 12.19 -10.34 -20.40
C LEU A 60 12.38 -9.13 -21.32
N TRP A 61 11.34 -8.32 -21.48
CA TRP A 61 11.45 -6.98 -22.06
C TRP A 61 11.64 -5.95 -20.94
N PHE A 62 12.82 -5.36 -20.85
CA PHE A 62 13.04 -4.14 -20.08
C PHE A 62 12.92 -2.92 -21.02
N SER A 63 11.92 -2.08 -20.77
CA SER A 63 11.84 -0.72 -21.31
C SER A 63 11.75 0.24 -20.15
N GLY A 64 12.78 1.07 -19.97
CA GLY A 64 12.90 1.95 -18.81
C GLY A 64 14.31 2.53 -18.68
N SER A 65 14.57 3.62 -19.40
CA SER A 65 15.86 4.33 -19.35
C SER A 65 16.13 4.92 -17.97
N VAL A 66 17.21 4.50 -17.33
CA VAL A 66 17.82 5.26 -16.21
C VAL A 66 18.85 6.22 -16.79
N VAL A 67 18.56 7.53 -16.72
CA VAL A 67 19.49 8.58 -17.16
C VAL A 67 20.50 8.86 -16.05
N LEU A 68 21.75 8.45 -16.26
CA LEU A 68 22.85 8.80 -15.35
C LEU A 68 23.15 10.31 -15.43
N TRP A 69 22.95 11.03 -14.33
CA TRP A 69 23.45 12.40 -14.17
C TRP A 69 24.88 12.37 -13.60
N PHE A 70 25.88 12.62 -14.45
CA PHE A 70 27.23 12.96 -14.02
C PHE A 70 27.37 14.48 -13.90
N SER A 71 27.43 14.99 -12.66
CA SER A 71 27.83 16.38 -12.40
C SER A 71 29.32 16.45 -12.05
N GLY A 72 30.15 16.63 -13.08
CA GLY A 72 31.55 17.03 -12.90
C GLY A 72 31.67 18.51 -12.51
N PRO A 73 32.60 18.91 -11.63
CA PRO A 73 32.70 20.30 -11.18
C PRO A 73 33.33 21.20 -12.24
N LEU A 74 32.56 22.15 -12.76
CA LEU A 74 33.08 23.23 -13.60
C LEU A 74 32.95 24.58 -12.90
N LYS A 75 34.06 25.14 -12.41
CA LYS A 75 34.17 26.58 -12.11
C LYS A 75 35.63 27.07 -12.12
N LYS A 76 36.07 27.49 -13.30
CA LYS A 76 37.10 28.52 -13.43
C LYS A 76 36.54 29.83 -12.87
N SER A 77 37.26 30.51 -12.00
CA SER A 77 37.06 31.94 -11.74
C SER A 77 38.30 32.73 -12.20
N LYS A 78 38.07 33.70 -13.10
CA LYS A 78 39.05 34.73 -13.48
C LYS A 78 38.68 36.03 -12.76
N GLY A 79 39.62 36.58 -12.01
CA GLY A 79 39.73 38.02 -11.68
C GLY A 79 41.20 38.39 -11.85
N LYS A 80 41.66 39.22 -12.78
CA LYS A 80 41.16 40.48 -13.37
C LYS A 80 41.30 41.70 -12.43
N LYS A 81 42.57 42.13 -12.32
CA LYS A 81 43.08 43.50 -12.50
C LYS A 81 42.29 44.63 -11.78
N GLY A 82 42.89 45.15 -10.71
CA GLY A 82 42.57 46.46 -10.13
C GLY A 82 43.80 47.38 -10.15
N GLU A 83 43.82 48.37 -11.05
CA GLU A 83 44.71 49.52 -10.95
C GLU A 83 44.04 50.61 -10.11
N LYS A 84 44.79 51.24 -9.20
CA LYS A 84 44.72 52.70 -9.06
C LYS A 84 45.95 53.27 -8.38
N SER A 85 46.47 54.35 -8.96
CA SER A 85 47.62 55.11 -8.49
C SER A 85 47.27 56.02 -7.33
N GLN A 86 48.26 56.32 -6.49
CA GLN A 86 48.36 57.63 -5.84
C GLN A 86 49.77 58.19 -6.08
N LYS A 87 49.85 59.50 -6.32
CA LYS A 87 51.01 60.19 -6.87
C LYS A 87 51.08 61.57 -6.21
N ASP A 88 52.06 61.75 -5.35
CA ASP A 88 52.47 63.07 -4.87
C ASP A 88 53.90 63.38 -5.33
N LYS A 89 54.16 64.65 -5.64
CA LYS A 89 55.39 65.16 -6.25
C LYS A 89 55.85 66.43 -5.56
N SER A 90 57.13 66.48 -5.19
CA SER A 90 57.97 67.69 -5.11
C SER A 90 59.43 67.20 -5.02
N SER A 91 60.24 67.32 -6.07
CA SER A 91 61.18 68.43 -6.36
C SER A 91 62.22 68.60 -5.22
N ARG A 92 63.54 68.50 -5.40
CA ARG A 92 64.50 68.80 -6.50
C ARG A 92 65.76 67.88 -6.39
N ASP A 93 66.72 67.73 -7.31
CA ASP A 93 66.92 68.25 -8.70
C ASP A 93 67.87 67.31 -9.53
N ASP A 94 68.51 67.87 -10.59
CA ASP A 94 69.56 67.43 -11.52
C ASP A 94 70.57 66.27 -11.21
N GLY A 95 71.04 65.61 -12.29
CA GLY A 95 72.42 65.10 -12.42
C GLY A 95 72.73 63.64 -12.04
N GLY A 96 72.49 62.65 -12.93
CA GLY A 96 73.08 61.31 -12.75
C GLY A 96 72.65 60.20 -13.73
N LYS A 97 73.45 59.90 -14.75
CA LYS A 97 73.28 58.71 -15.62
C LYS A 97 73.85 57.44 -14.95
N ARG A 98 73.19 56.29 -15.21
CA ARG A 98 73.63 54.89 -14.92
C ARG A 98 73.52 54.39 -13.47
N ALA A 99 72.29 54.12 -13.01
CA ALA A 99 72.01 53.15 -11.92
C ALA A 99 70.77 52.25 -12.18
N SER A 100 70.08 52.41 -13.32
CA SER A 100 68.81 51.72 -13.60
C SER A 100 68.97 50.28 -14.13
N GLY A 101 70.16 49.89 -14.61
CA GLY A 101 70.39 48.56 -15.17
C GLY A 101 70.44 47.46 -14.10
N GLU A 102 71.17 47.68 -13.01
CA GLU A 102 71.41 46.67 -11.96
C GLU A 102 70.12 46.31 -11.22
N GLN A 103 69.22 47.29 -11.00
CA GLN A 103 67.96 47.04 -10.31
C GLN A 103 66.93 46.31 -11.20
N ASN A 104 66.94 46.53 -12.52
CA ASN A 104 66.14 45.71 -13.46
C ASN A 104 66.69 44.28 -13.54
N VAL A 105 68.02 44.11 -13.66
CA VAL A 105 68.67 42.78 -13.68
C VAL A 105 68.43 42.01 -12.38
N CYS A 106 68.27 42.69 -11.24
CA CYS A 106 67.90 42.06 -9.97
C CYS A 106 66.47 41.51 -10.02
N LEU A 107 65.49 42.31 -10.48
CA LEU A 107 64.09 41.90 -10.60
C LEU A 107 63.87 40.82 -11.67
N GLU A 108 64.60 40.88 -12.78
CA GLU A 108 64.53 39.89 -13.86
C GLU A 108 65.01 38.50 -13.38
N LYS A 109 66.16 38.44 -12.68
CA LYS A 109 66.64 37.21 -12.01
C LYS A 109 65.69 36.70 -10.92
N GLN A 110 64.93 37.60 -10.28
CA GLN A 110 63.92 37.22 -9.30
C GLN A 110 62.67 36.64 -9.97
N LEU A 111 62.27 37.16 -11.14
CA LEU A 111 61.21 36.57 -11.96
C LEU A 111 61.60 35.20 -12.53
N GLU A 112 62.81 35.05 -13.07
CA GLU A 112 63.32 33.75 -13.56
C GLU A 112 63.29 32.68 -12.46
N ARG A 113 63.62 33.04 -11.21
CA ARG A 113 63.48 32.17 -10.04
C ARG A 113 62.03 31.76 -9.81
N PHE A 114 61.10 32.71 -9.73
CA PHE A 114 59.67 32.39 -9.53
C PHE A 114 59.08 31.54 -10.67
N GLU A 115 59.45 31.81 -11.93
CA GLU A 115 59.01 31.01 -13.08
C GLU A 115 59.54 29.59 -13.06
N TRP A 116 60.78 29.40 -12.60
CA TRP A 116 61.36 28.08 -12.41
C TRP A 116 60.75 27.33 -11.21
N GLN A 117 60.53 27.99 -10.07
CA GLN A 117 59.82 27.42 -8.92
C GLN A 117 58.40 26.95 -9.31
N LEU A 118 57.66 27.76 -10.09
CA LEU A 118 56.34 27.39 -10.59
C LEU A 118 56.36 26.19 -11.56
N ARG A 119 57.45 26.02 -12.32
CA ARG A 119 57.63 24.88 -13.23
C ARG A 119 57.83 23.57 -12.46
N ILE A 120 58.78 23.56 -11.52
CA ILE A 120 59.04 22.39 -10.66
C ILE A 120 57.79 22.03 -9.85
N LEU A 121 57.12 23.01 -9.23
CA LEU A 121 55.88 22.76 -8.48
C LEU A 121 54.79 22.12 -9.35
N LYS A 122 54.65 22.54 -10.61
CA LYS A 122 53.68 21.96 -11.55
C LYS A 122 54.03 20.51 -11.91
N GLU A 123 55.31 20.20 -12.10
CA GLU A 123 55.79 18.85 -12.39
C GLU A 123 55.58 17.92 -11.18
N VAL A 124 55.89 18.37 -9.96
CA VAL A 124 55.65 17.65 -8.70
C VAL A 124 54.15 17.36 -8.48
N LEU A 125 53.27 18.34 -8.74
CA LEU A 125 51.82 18.11 -8.67
C LEU A 125 51.30 17.15 -9.75
N SER A 126 52.05 16.95 -10.84
CA SER A 126 51.67 16.08 -11.98
C SER A 126 52.29 14.68 -11.92
N ALA A 127 53.42 14.50 -11.23
CA ALA A 127 54.09 13.21 -11.04
C ALA A 127 53.19 12.21 -10.28
N ASN A 128 53.41 10.90 -10.45
CA ASN A 128 52.46 9.86 -10.01
C ASN A 128 53.07 8.91 -8.97
N GLY A 129 53.59 9.46 -7.88
CA GLY A 129 54.08 8.69 -6.74
C GLY A 129 54.66 9.60 -5.68
N ASN A 130 54.93 9.08 -4.48
CA ASN A 130 55.63 9.88 -3.45
C ASN A 130 57.14 9.96 -3.72
N LEU A 131 57.72 8.91 -4.31
CA LEU A 131 59.15 8.82 -4.63
C LEU A 131 59.53 9.77 -5.77
N GLU A 132 58.77 9.76 -6.88
CA GLU A 132 58.97 10.66 -8.02
C GLU A 132 58.87 12.14 -7.61
N ARG A 133 57.90 12.46 -6.74
CA ARG A 133 57.72 13.82 -6.20
C ARG A 133 58.86 14.26 -5.29
N ALA A 134 59.38 13.35 -4.46
CA ALA A 134 60.53 13.64 -3.62
C ALA A 134 61.81 13.85 -4.44
N GLU A 135 62.02 13.10 -5.52
CA GLU A 135 63.19 13.26 -6.39
C GLU A 135 63.18 14.62 -7.12
N LEU A 136 62.03 15.01 -7.69
CA LEU A 136 61.85 16.31 -8.39
C LEU A 136 62.03 17.54 -7.48
N LEU A 137 61.91 17.38 -6.15
CA LEU A 137 62.08 18.47 -5.17
C LEU A 137 63.53 18.61 -4.67
N LYS A 138 64.41 17.62 -4.88
CA LYS A 138 65.83 17.68 -4.44
C LYS A 138 66.64 18.75 -5.18
N ASP A 139 66.33 18.98 -6.45
CA ASP A 139 67.04 19.95 -7.29
C ASP A 139 66.54 21.39 -7.09
N HIS A 140 65.57 21.61 -6.20
CA HIS A 140 64.95 22.92 -5.98
C HIS A 140 65.84 23.85 -5.15
N ALA A 141 65.98 25.11 -5.57
CA ALA A 141 66.86 26.09 -4.93
C ALA A 141 66.31 26.74 -3.64
N ASP A 142 65.17 26.24 -3.13
CA ASP A 142 64.42 26.79 -2.00
C ASP A 142 63.87 25.63 -1.15
N GLU A 143 64.54 25.39 -0.03
CA GLU A 143 64.34 24.25 0.88
C GLU A 143 63.03 24.36 1.67
N ASP A 144 62.65 25.58 2.06
CA ASP A 144 61.44 25.85 2.83
C ASP A 144 60.19 25.53 1.99
N VAL A 145 60.22 25.88 0.70
CA VAL A 145 59.17 25.53 -0.26
C VAL A 145 59.06 24.00 -0.45
N CYS A 146 60.18 23.29 -0.57
CA CYS A 146 60.17 21.82 -0.69
C CYS A 146 59.61 21.13 0.55
N THR A 147 60.03 21.58 1.74
CA THR A 147 59.56 21.08 3.03
C THR A 147 58.05 21.29 3.18
N LEU A 148 57.55 22.47 2.79
CA LEU A 148 56.12 22.78 2.80
C LEU A 148 55.32 21.91 1.82
N VAL A 149 55.81 21.71 0.58
CA VAL A 149 55.13 20.89 -0.43
C VAL A 149 55.06 19.42 -0.01
N LEU A 150 56.15 18.85 0.53
CA LEU A 150 56.16 17.49 1.06
C LEU A 150 55.19 17.33 2.24
N SER A 151 55.16 18.31 3.15
CA SER A 151 54.23 18.34 4.29
C SER A 151 52.75 18.39 3.85
N ILE A 152 52.43 19.23 2.86
CA ILE A 152 51.08 19.31 2.28
C ILE A 152 50.71 18.00 1.58
N LEU A 153 51.63 17.39 0.81
CA LEU A 153 51.38 16.11 0.14
C LEU A 153 51.14 14.96 1.13
N ASP A 154 51.92 14.88 2.21
CA ASP A 154 51.72 13.87 3.24
C ASP A 154 50.43 14.12 4.04
N LYS A 155 50.09 15.38 4.32
CA LYS A 155 48.81 15.74 4.95
C LYS A 155 47.62 15.38 4.07
N VAL A 156 47.62 15.76 2.79
CA VAL A 156 46.54 15.40 1.84
C VAL A 156 46.44 13.89 1.69
N LYS A 157 47.56 13.16 1.64
CA LYS A 157 47.58 11.70 1.58
C LYS A 157 46.99 11.09 2.86
N THR A 158 47.41 11.51 4.04
CA THR A 158 46.92 10.99 5.32
C THR A 158 45.44 11.26 5.51
N GLU A 159 44.97 12.49 5.25
CA GLU A 159 43.54 12.86 5.25
C GLU A 159 42.75 12.01 4.23
N THR A 160 43.20 11.91 2.98
CA THR A 160 42.52 11.08 1.96
C THR A 160 42.48 9.60 2.35
N THR A 161 43.54 9.05 2.94
CA THR A 161 43.51 7.66 3.43
C THR A 161 42.59 7.48 4.64
N ALA A 162 42.47 8.47 5.52
CA ALA A 162 41.53 8.43 6.64
C ALA A 162 40.08 8.45 6.12
N ASP A 163 39.75 9.36 5.20
CA ASP A 163 38.43 9.44 4.57
C ASP A 163 38.05 8.15 3.82
N LEU A 164 38.98 7.57 3.05
CA LEU A 164 38.76 6.30 2.36
C LEU A 164 38.58 5.13 3.36
N ASN A 165 39.32 5.12 4.47
CA ASN A 165 39.14 4.11 5.52
C ASN A 165 37.78 4.23 6.20
N VAL A 166 37.32 5.44 6.51
CA VAL A 166 35.99 5.71 7.08
C VAL A 166 34.89 5.28 6.11
N LEU A 167 35.00 5.64 4.83
CA LEU A 167 34.03 5.22 3.80
C LEU A 167 34.02 3.70 3.59
N HIS A 168 35.19 3.04 3.64
CA HIS A 168 35.30 1.58 3.57
C HIS A 168 34.65 0.91 4.79
N GLU A 169 34.91 1.42 6.00
CA GLU A 169 34.31 0.90 7.23
C GLU A 169 32.78 1.08 7.23
N GLN A 170 32.28 2.24 6.80
CA GLN A 170 30.84 2.51 6.65
C GLN A 170 30.20 1.58 5.62
N ARG A 171 30.81 1.42 4.43
CA ARG A 171 30.33 0.49 3.39
C ARG A 171 30.34 -0.95 3.87
N SER A 172 31.39 -1.37 4.60
CA SER A 172 31.50 -2.70 5.19
C SER A 172 30.36 -2.96 6.18
N LYS A 173 30.16 -2.05 7.15
CA LYS A 173 29.07 -2.13 8.13
C LYS A 173 27.68 -2.14 7.50
N ALA A 174 27.46 -1.34 6.46
CA ALA A 174 26.20 -1.32 5.72
C ALA A 174 25.95 -2.66 5.00
N ALA A 175 26.95 -3.21 4.31
CA ALA A 175 26.85 -4.50 3.63
C ALA A 175 26.64 -5.66 4.62
N THR A 176 27.35 -5.69 5.75
CA THR A 176 27.12 -6.72 6.78
C THR A 176 25.71 -6.62 7.37
N GLY A 177 25.21 -5.41 7.64
CA GLY A 177 23.85 -5.20 8.14
C GLY A 177 22.74 -5.44 7.10
N GLU A 178 23.05 -5.40 5.80
CA GLU A 178 22.16 -5.88 4.73
C GLU A 178 22.13 -7.41 4.65
N HIS A 179 23.29 -8.05 4.72
CA HIS A 179 23.39 -9.51 4.73
C HIS A 179 22.73 -10.13 5.97
N GLU A 180 22.91 -9.53 7.16
CA GLU A 180 22.28 -9.97 8.41
C GLU A 180 20.75 -9.85 8.33
N ARG A 181 20.22 -8.71 7.89
CA ARG A 181 18.77 -8.53 7.67
C ARG A 181 18.20 -9.54 6.68
N HIS A 182 18.87 -9.77 5.55
CA HIS A 182 18.40 -10.77 4.58
C HIS A 182 18.49 -12.21 5.10
N ALA A 183 19.46 -12.52 5.96
CA ALA A 183 19.54 -13.82 6.63
C ALA A 183 18.37 -14.00 7.62
N GLU A 184 18.06 -12.99 8.44
CA GLU A 184 16.89 -13.02 9.33
C GLU A 184 15.57 -13.12 8.57
N GLU A 185 15.39 -12.36 7.49
CA GLU A 185 14.19 -12.40 6.63
C GLU A 185 14.02 -13.77 5.97
N LEU A 186 15.11 -14.42 5.58
CA LEU A 186 15.09 -15.77 5.03
C LEU A 186 14.75 -16.81 6.11
N GLN A 187 15.31 -16.68 7.31
CA GLN A 187 15.00 -17.56 8.45
C GLN A 187 13.53 -17.44 8.85
N LYS A 188 13.01 -16.21 9.02
CA LYS A 188 11.60 -15.93 9.35
C LYS A 188 10.64 -16.53 8.31
N ARG A 189 10.95 -16.40 7.02
CA ARG A 189 10.16 -17.04 5.94
C ARG A 189 10.21 -18.56 6.02
N HIS A 190 11.39 -19.16 6.21
CA HIS A 190 11.52 -20.62 6.35
C HIS A 190 10.75 -21.17 7.56
N GLU A 191 10.80 -20.48 8.70
CA GLU A 191 10.03 -20.84 9.90
C GLU A 191 8.51 -20.71 9.66
N GLN A 192 8.07 -19.67 8.95
CA GLN A 192 6.68 -19.48 8.56
C GLN A 192 6.20 -20.56 7.57
N GLU A 193 6.96 -20.85 6.52
CA GLU A 193 6.67 -21.89 5.52
C GLU A 193 6.60 -23.28 6.17
N LYS A 194 7.55 -23.59 7.07
CA LYS A 194 7.54 -24.82 7.87
C LYS A 194 6.27 -24.92 8.72
N SER A 195 5.88 -23.84 9.39
CA SER A 195 4.68 -23.80 10.24
C SER A 195 3.41 -24.01 9.42
N GLN A 196 3.26 -23.30 8.29
CA GLN A 196 2.13 -23.49 7.37
C GLN A 196 2.07 -24.91 6.78
N LEU A 197 3.22 -25.52 6.49
CA LEU A 197 3.28 -26.89 5.99
C LEU A 197 2.86 -27.89 7.07
N THR A 198 3.30 -27.71 8.33
CA THR A 198 2.86 -28.57 9.44
C THR A 198 1.37 -28.41 9.75
N GLU A 199 0.82 -27.20 9.65
CA GLU A 199 -0.62 -26.95 9.80
C GLU A 199 -1.43 -27.65 8.71
N LYS A 200 -1.07 -27.45 7.43
CA LYS A 200 -1.72 -28.12 6.29
C LYS A 200 -1.63 -29.65 6.39
N PHE A 201 -0.48 -30.17 6.82
CA PHE A 201 -0.31 -31.60 7.08
C PHE A 201 -1.27 -32.09 8.17
N HIS A 202 -1.34 -31.39 9.31
CA HIS A 202 -2.18 -31.82 10.43
C HIS A 202 -3.69 -31.70 10.11
N VAL A 203 -4.10 -30.68 9.33
CA VAL A 203 -5.47 -30.60 8.80
C VAL A 203 -5.79 -31.80 7.91
N ALA A 204 -4.92 -32.14 6.95
CA ALA A 204 -5.11 -33.31 6.08
C ALA A 204 -5.10 -34.63 6.87
N GLU A 205 -4.21 -34.77 7.85
CA GLU A 205 -4.13 -35.91 8.76
C GLU A 205 -5.44 -36.08 9.55
N ASN A 206 -6.00 -34.99 10.09
CA ASN A 206 -7.24 -35.03 10.85
C ASN A 206 -8.46 -35.34 9.97
N VAL A 207 -8.53 -34.81 8.74
CA VAL A 207 -9.56 -35.21 7.75
C VAL A 207 -9.49 -36.71 7.44
N LEU A 208 -8.27 -37.26 7.24
CA LEU A 208 -8.07 -38.68 7.01
C LEU A 208 -8.45 -39.54 8.24
N LYS A 209 -8.12 -39.09 9.46
CA LYS A 209 -8.53 -39.76 10.71
C LYS A 209 -10.06 -39.84 10.82
N VAL A 210 -10.77 -38.73 10.58
CA VAL A 210 -12.23 -38.70 10.57
C VAL A 210 -12.78 -39.71 9.54
N LYS A 211 -12.29 -39.69 8.29
CA LYS A 211 -12.78 -40.63 7.27
C LYS A 211 -12.48 -42.09 7.59
N VAL A 212 -11.36 -42.40 8.23
CA VAL A 212 -11.06 -43.76 8.73
C VAL A 212 -12.04 -44.16 9.83
N THR A 213 -12.40 -43.27 10.76
CA THR A 213 -13.39 -43.57 11.81
C THR A 213 -14.80 -43.78 11.24
N GLU A 214 -15.23 -42.98 10.26
CA GLU A 214 -16.49 -43.16 9.54
C GLU A 214 -16.56 -44.54 8.86
N LEU A 215 -15.56 -44.86 8.02
CA LEU A 215 -15.51 -46.14 7.30
C LEU A 215 -15.43 -47.34 8.24
N THR A 216 -14.78 -47.18 9.41
CA THR A 216 -14.74 -48.22 10.44
C THR A 216 -16.12 -48.44 11.06
N ALA A 217 -16.89 -47.38 11.30
CA ALA A 217 -18.27 -47.48 11.79
C ALA A 217 -19.22 -48.08 10.73
N GLU A 218 -19.12 -47.66 9.47
CA GLU A 218 -19.86 -48.25 8.35
C GLU A 218 -19.57 -49.76 8.22
N LEU A 219 -18.31 -50.16 8.31
CA LEU A 219 -17.87 -51.55 8.25
C LEU A 219 -18.34 -52.37 9.47
N GLN A 220 -18.40 -51.78 10.66
CA GLN A 220 -19.01 -52.42 11.84
C GLN A 220 -20.51 -52.64 11.64
N ILE A 221 -21.25 -51.65 11.13
CA ILE A 221 -22.69 -51.77 10.83
C ILE A 221 -22.93 -52.86 9.78
N TYR A 222 -22.13 -52.91 8.71
CA TYR A 222 -22.21 -53.94 7.68
C TYR A 222 -21.95 -55.34 8.23
N ASN A 223 -20.88 -55.51 9.03
CA ASN A 223 -20.55 -56.80 9.65
C ASN A 223 -21.64 -57.27 10.62
N GLU A 224 -22.22 -56.36 11.40
CA GLU A 224 -23.33 -56.66 12.30
C GLU A 224 -24.62 -57.02 11.54
N LEU A 225 -24.94 -56.32 10.45
CA LEU A 225 -26.06 -56.67 9.58
C LEU A 225 -25.86 -58.05 8.95
N LYS A 226 -24.66 -58.35 8.47
CA LYS A 226 -24.28 -59.65 7.94
C LYS A 226 -24.42 -60.74 9.01
N ARG A 227 -23.89 -60.52 10.22
CA ARG A 227 -24.02 -61.44 11.36
C ARG A 227 -25.49 -61.74 11.66
N ARG A 228 -26.36 -60.72 11.72
CA ARG A 228 -27.81 -60.92 11.91
C ARG A 228 -28.46 -61.69 10.76
N ALA A 229 -28.02 -61.50 9.52
CA ALA A 229 -28.52 -62.25 8.37
C ALA A 229 -28.09 -63.73 8.43
N ASP A 230 -26.84 -64.02 8.82
CA ASP A 230 -26.28 -65.36 8.98
C ASP A 230 -26.88 -66.10 10.20
N GLU A 231 -27.14 -65.39 11.30
CA GLU A 231 -27.82 -65.89 12.50
C GLU A 231 -29.34 -65.99 12.34
N SER A 232 -29.92 -65.30 11.35
CA SER A 232 -31.37 -65.27 11.12
C SER A 232 -31.90 -66.68 10.99
N THR A 233 -32.72 -67.07 11.96
CA THR A 233 -33.31 -68.41 11.98
C THR A 233 -34.27 -68.59 10.81
N PHE A 234 -34.73 -67.52 10.15
CA PHE A 234 -35.62 -67.51 8.99
C PHE A 234 -35.33 -68.62 7.98
N LYS A 235 -34.07 -68.78 7.53
CA LYS A 235 -33.72 -69.82 6.54
C LYS A 235 -33.85 -71.25 7.11
N LYS A 236 -33.49 -71.45 8.38
CA LYS A 236 -33.60 -72.74 9.10
C LYS A 236 -35.05 -73.06 9.47
N ASP A 237 -35.83 -72.05 9.84
CA ASP A 237 -37.22 -72.17 10.26
C ASP A 237 -38.13 -72.37 9.04
N LEU A 238 -37.87 -71.69 7.92
CA LEU A 238 -38.48 -71.98 6.63
C LEU A 238 -38.20 -73.43 6.22
N GLN A 239 -36.94 -73.87 6.28
CA GLN A 239 -36.57 -75.24 5.93
C GLN A 239 -37.18 -76.29 6.89
N ARG A 240 -37.29 -75.98 8.20
CA ARG A 240 -37.95 -76.84 9.19
C ARG A 240 -39.46 -76.89 9.00
N ASN A 241 -40.09 -75.76 8.66
CA ASN A 241 -41.52 -75.69 8.34
C ASN A 241 -41.83 -76.53 7.08
N ILE A 242 -41.00 -76.42 6.05
CA ILE A 242 -41.07 -77.23 4.83
C ILE A 242 -40.92 -78.74 5.13
N GLN A 243 -40.08 -79.12 6.09
CA GLN A 243 -39.95 -80.52 6.52
C GLN A 243 -41.13 -80.99 7.39
N ALA A 244 -41.72 -80.11 8.21
CA ALA A 244 -42.79 -80.46 9.15
C ALA A 244 -44.20 -80.46 8.53
N HIS A 245 -44.43 -79.61 7.52
CA HIS A 245 -45.73 -79.40 6.90
C HIS A 245 -45.75 -79.71 5.38
N GLY A 246 -44.62 -80.17 4.84
CA GLY A 246 -44.42 -80.36 3.40
C GLY A 246 -43.96 -79.07 2.71
N SER A 247 -43.69 -79.15 1.40
CA SER A 247 -43.49 -77.95 0.56
C SER A 247 -44.59 -76.93 0.87
N PRO A 248 -44.28 -75.61 0.93
CA PRO A 248 -45.33 -74.62 1.05
C PRO A 248 -46.24 -74.84 -0.15
N GLY A 249 -47.49 -75.25 0.07
CA GLY A 249 -48.40 -75.51 -1.04
C GLY A 249 -48.59 -74.24 -1.86
N ALA A 250 -49.08 -74.37 -3.09
CA ALA A 250 -49.23 -73.24 -4.04
C ALA A 250 -49.90 -71.98 -3.45
N PHE A 251 -50.72 -72.12 -2.40
CA PHE A 251 -51.22 -71.01 -1.60
C PHE A 251 -50.12 -70.12 -0.98
N TRP A 252 -49.12 -70.70 -0.31
CA TRP A 252 -48.04 -69.95 0.34
C TRP A 252 -47.04 -69.38 -0.65
N GLU A 253 -46.79 -70.06 -1.76
CA GLU A 253 -46.00 -69.54 -2.87
C GLU A 253 -46.71 -68.31 -3.48
N SER A 254 -48.02 -68.41 -3.73
CA SER A 254 -48.84 -67.28 -4.21
C SER A 254 -48.91 -66.11 -3.22
N GLU A 255 -49.00 -66.37 -1.90
CA GLU A 255 -48.95 -65.32 -0.89
C GLU A 255 -47.57 -64.65 -0.82
N GLN A 256 -46.48 -65.41 -0.99
CA GLN A 256 -45.13 -64.86 -1.06
C GLN A 256 -44.92 -64.00 -2.33
N GLU A 257 -45.46 -64.40 -3.47
CA GLU A 257 -45.49 -63.58 -4.70
C GLU A 257 -46.32 -62.30 -4.52
N SER A 258 -47.49 -62.39 -3.87
CA SER A 258 -48.34 -61.25 -3.52
C SER A 258 -47.60 -60.25 -2.62
N LEU A 259 -46.91 -60.73 -1.59
CA LEU A 259 -46.10 -59.90 -0.70
C LEU A 259 -44.89 -59.27 -1.42
N LEU A 260 -44.25 -59.99 -2.35
CA LEU A 260 -43.17 -59.45 -3.16
C LEU A 260 -43.65 -58.26 -4.02
N PHE A 261 -44.80 -58.39 -4.67
CA PHE A 261 -45.42 -57.30 -5.43
C PHE A 261 -45.76 -56.09 -4.55
N VAL A 262 -46.30 -56.30 -3.35
CA VAL A 262 -46.54 -55.21 -2.38
C VAL A 262 -45.24 -54.55 -1.94
N ILE A 263 -44.15 -55.30 -1.74
CA ILE A 263 -42.82 -54.75 -1.41
C ILE A 263 -42.28 -53.92 -2.56
N GLU A 264 -42.37 -54.40 -3.81
CA GLU A 264 -41.95 -53.66 -5.01
C GLU A 264 -42.72 -52.34 -5.15
N MET A 265 -44.06 -52.37 -5.06
CA MET A 265 -44.89 -51.16 -5.04
C MET A 265 -44.53 -50.17 -3.91
N LYS A 266 -44.11 -50.66 -2.74
CA LYS A 266 -43.67 -49.82 -1.62
C LYS A 266 -42.28 -49.25 -1.87
N SER A 267 -41.37 -50.02 -2.45
CA SER A 267 -40.02 -49.60 -2.85
C SER A 267 -40.10 -48.48 -3.88
N ASP A 268 -40.89 -48.65 -4.95
CA ASP A 268 -41.12 -47.63 -5.97
C ASP A 268 -41.66 -46.33 -5.36
N ARG A 269 -42.64 -46.44 -4.45
CA ARG A 269 -43.20 -45.27 -3.75
C ARG A 269 -42.16 -44.55 -2.88
N VAL A 270 -41.26 -45.29 -2.22
CA VAL A 270 -40.15 -44.70 -1.46
C VAL A 270 -39.13 -44.04 -2.38
N GLN A 271 -38.81 -44.64 -3.53
CA GLN A 271 -37.94 -44.04 -4.54
C GLN A 271 -38.55 -42.75 -5.13
N ASP A 272 -39.86 -42.73 -5.38
CA ASP A 272 -40.61 -41.53 -5.76
C ASP A 272 -40.55 -40.41 -4.72
N GLN A 273 -40.67 -40.76 -3.44
CA GLN A 273 -40.53 -39.80 -2.34
C GLN A 273 -39.08 -39.29 -2.24
N SER A 274 -38.08 -40.16 -2.40
CA SER A 274 -36.67 -39.79 -2.42
C SER A 274 -36.34 -38.81 -3.56
N ARG A 275 -36.84 -39.07 -4.78
CA ARG A 275 -36.69 -38.15 -5.93
C ARG A 275 -37.33 -36.77 -5.66
N LYS A 276 -38.47 -36.73 -4.97
CA LYS A 276 -39.14 -35.47 -4.57
C LYS A 276 -38.35 -34.72 -3.49
N LEU A 277 -37.75 -35.43 -2.54
CA LEU A 277 -36.86 -34.83 -1.53
C LEU A 277 -35.64 -34.18 -2.20
N GLN A 278 -34.96 -34.88 -3.11
CA GLN A 278 -33.83 -34.33 -3.88
C GLN A 278 -34.21 -33.07 -4.69
N GLN A 279 -35.39 -33.04 -5.29
CA GLN A 279 -35.90 -31.84 -5.98
C GLN A 279 -36.15 -30.68 -5.00
N MET A 280 -36.63 -30.98 -3.79
CA MET A 280 -36.87 -29.98 -2.74
C MET A 280 -35.54 -29.45 -2.17
N GLU A 281 -34.55 -30.31 -1.94
CA GLU A 281 -33.19 -29.94 -1.53
C GLU A 281 -32.54 -28.98 -2.53
N ALA A 282 -32.62 -29.29 -3.83
CA ALA A 282 -32.11 -28.42 -4.90
C ALA A 282 -32.87 -27.09 -5.05
N LEU A 283 -34.13 -27.02 -4.57
CA LEU A 283 -34.88 -25.75 -4.49
C LEU A 283 -34.48 -24.94 -3.24
N VAL A 284 -34.18 -25.59 -2.11
CA VAL A 284 -33.65 -24.94 -0.90
C VAL A 284 -32.28 -24.33 -1.19
N GLU A 285 -31.37 -25.07 -1.83
CA GLU A 285 -30.03 -24.56 -2.21
C GLU A 285 -30.13 -23.33 -3.11
N LYS A 286 -31.03 -23.34 -4.11
CA LYS A 286 -31.31 -22.17 -4.96
C LYS A 286 -31.90 -21.00 -4.19
N ASN A 287 -32.78 -21.26 -3.21
CA ASN A 287 -33.35 -20.20 -2.40
C ASN A 287 -32.28 -19.53 -1.53
N LEU A 288 -31.41 -20.30 -0.87
CA LEU A 288 -30.25 -19.78 -0.11
C LEU A 288 -29.34 -18.93 -1.01
N SER A 289 -29.03 -19.38 -2.23
CA SER A 289 -28.24 -18.61 -3.18
C SER A 289 -28.91 -17.30 -3.63
N LEU A 290 -30.25 -17.24 -3.65
CA LEU A 290 -31.00 -16.02 -3.93
C LEU A 290 -31.06 -15.09 -2.72
N GLU A 291 -31.15 -15.64 -1.50
CA GLU A 291 -31.06 -14.88 -0.24
C GLU A 291 -29.69 -14.20 -0.12
N ASP A 292 -28.59 -14.91 -0.40
CA ASP A 292 -27.24 -14.34 -0.45
C ASP A 292 -27.12 -13.18 -1.47
N GLN A 293 -27.70 -13.36 -2.67
CA GLN A 293 -27.73 -12.30 -3.70
C GLN A 293 -28.55 -11.08 -3.25
N ILE A 294 -29.67 -11.28 -2.56
CA ILE A 294 -30.48 -10.19 -1.98
C ILE A 294 -29.67 -9.45 -0.93
N VAL A 295 -28.99 -10.14 -0.01
CA VAL A 295 -28.13 -9.53 1.01
C VAL A 295 -27.01 -8.71 0.37
N HIS A 296 -26.34 -9.24 -0.67
CA HIS A 296 -25.30 -8.52 -1.40
C HIS A 296 -25.83 -7.24 -2.06
N ILE A 297 -26.99 -7.30 -2.73
CA ILE A 297 -27.62 -6.15 -3.36
C ILE A 297 -28.07 -5.12 -2.31
N LEU A 298 -28.59 -5.54 -1.15
CA LEU A 298 -28.94 -4.63 -0.07
C LEU A 298 -27.69 -3.90 0.48
N GLN A 299 -26.58 -4.62 0.68
CA GLN A 299 -25.32 -4.03 1.12
C GLN A 299 -24.75 -3.02 0.09
N GLN A 300 -24.83 -3.33 -1.21
CA GLN A 300 -24.45 -2.39 -2.27
C GLN A 300 -25.34 -1.13 -2.29
N ASN A 301 -26.66 -1.28 -2.07
CA ASN A 301 -27.56 -0.12 -1.98
C ASN A 301 -27.23 0.77 -0.77
N GLU A 302 -26.80 0.18 0.34
CA GLU A 302 -26.43 0.94 1.54
C GLU A 302 -25.10 1.68 1.39
N ASP A 303 -24.07 1.07 0.76
CA ASP A 303 -22.85 1.80 0.35
C ASP A 303 -23.19 3.01 -0.54
N MET A 304 -24.05 2.80 -1.54
CA MET A 304 -24.48 3.88 -2.43
C MET A 304 -25.26 4.97 -1.69
N ARG A 305 -26.07 4.62 -0.68
CA ARG A 305 -26.77 5.58 0.19
C ARG A 305 -25.78 6.42 1.00
N VAL A 306 -24.85 5.78 1.72
CA VAL A 306 -23.80 6.46 2.51
C VAL A 306 -22.97 7.39 1.63
N ARG A 307 -22.64 6.97 0.40
CA ARG A 307 -21.93 7.80 -0.58
C ARG A 307 -22.77 9.01 -1.06
N ILE A 308 -24.08 8.83 -1.25
CA ILE A 308 -25.00 9.93 -1.57
C ILE A 308 -25.06 10.93 -0.40
N ASP A 309 -25.18 10.46 0.84
CA ASP A 309 -25.28 11.33 2.03
C ASP A 309 -23.99 12.12 2.28
N ASN A 310 -22.82 11.49 2.05
CA ASN A 310 -21.53 12.17 2.05
C ASN A 310 -21.45 13.27 0.96
N CYS A 311 -21.89 12.98 -0.26
CA CYS A 311 -21.96 13.96 -1.34
C CYS A 311 -22.94 15.11 -1.02
N GLN A 312 -24.10 14.83 -0.43
CA GLN A 312 -25.05 15.85 0.01
C GLN A 312 -24.46 16.76 1.08
N THR A 313 -23.75 16.18 2.06
CA THR A 313 -23.05 16.92 3.12
C THR A 313 -22.00 17.87 2.53
N LEU A 314 -21.21 17.39 1.57
CA LEU A 314 -20.23 18.23 0.85
C LEU A 314 -20.90 19.37 0.06
N VAL A 315 -22.01 19.09 -0.63
CA VAL A 315 -22.78 20.11 -1.37
C VAL A 315 -23.34 21.18 -0.41
N GLN A 316 -23.86 20.79 0.76
CA GLN A 316 -24.33 21.71 1.79
C GLN A 316 -23.19 22.60 2.32
N GLN A 317 -22.03 22.01 2.61
CA GLN A 317 -20.85 22.75 3.08
C GLN A 317 -20.34 23.75 2.03
N LEU A 318 -20.19 23.33 0.78
CA LEU A 318 -19.77 24.23 -0.32
C LEU A 318 -20.79 25.35 -0.57
N SER A 319 -22.09 25.05 -0.45
CA SER A 319 -23.16 26.06 -0.58
C SER A 319 -23.10 27.10 0.54
N LYS A 320 -22.76 26.67 1.77
CA LYS A 320 -22.52 27.56 2.91
C LYS A 320 -21.30 28.45 2.69
N GLU A 321 -20.16 27.87 2.29
CA GLU A 321 -18.94 28.61 1.98
C GLU A 321 -19.16 29.64 0.85
N GLN A 322 -19.91 29.28 -0.19
CA GLN A 322 -20.30 30.19 -1.27
C GLN A 322 -21.13 31.38 -0.74
N GLN A 323 -22.07 31.13 0.17
CA GLN A 323 -22.90 32.18 0.79
C GLN A 323 -22.08 33.07 1.74
N ASP A 324 -21.18 32.50 2.54
CA ASP A 324 -20.29 33.25 3.43
C ASP A 324 -19.31 34.14 2.63
N LEU A 325 -18.75 33.63 1.53
CA LEU A 325 -17.91 34.41 0.60
C LEU A 325 -18.70 35.54 -0.07
N LYS A 326 -19.95 35.30 -0.47
CA LYS A 326 -20.82 36.33 -1.04
C LYS A 326 -21.08 37.46 -0.04
N VAL A 327 -21.39 37.13 1.22
CA VAL A 327 -21.59 38.11 2.29
C VAL A 327 -20.30 38.88 2.59
N ALA A 328 -19.13 38.22 2.57
CA ALA A 328 -17.84 38.89 2.72
C ALA A 328 -17.55 39.87 1.57
N LEU A 329 -17.87 39.49 0.32
CA LEU A 329 -17.75 40.35 -0.85
C LEU A 329 -18.67 41.58 -0.76
N GLU A 330 -19.93 41.41 -0.38
CA GLU A 330 -20.90 42.50 -0.19
C GLU A 330 -20.44 43.50 0.89
N ARG A 331 -19.86 43.01 2.00
CA ARG A 331 -19.22 43.85 3.02
C ARG A 331 -18.02 44.63 2.46
N GLN A 332 -17.14 43.96 1.72
CA GLN A 332 -15.96 44.60 1.12
C GLN A 332 -16.33 45.66 0.08
N VAL A 333 -17.37 45.42 -0.72
CA VAL A 333 -17.92 46.43 -1.66
C VAL A 333 -18.44 47.65 -0.90
N THR A 334 -19.20 47.44 0.18
CA THR A 334 -19.71 48.54 1.03
C THR A 334 -18.57 49.36 1.64
N VAL A 335 -17.54 48.72 2.19
CA VAL A 335 -16.36 49.41 2.74
C VAL A 335 -15.61 50.20 1.66
N ASN A 336 -15.44 49.63 0.46
CA ASN A 336 -14.78 50.30 -0.65
C ASN A 336 -15.59 51.52 -1.14
N GLN A 337 -16.92 51.43 -1.21
CA GLN A 337 -17.78 52.58 -1.51
C GLN A 337 -17.62 53.70 -0.47
N ASN A 338 -17.61 53.38 0.83
CA ASN A 338 -17.40 54.37 1.89
C ASN A 338 -16.01 55.04 1.79
N LEU A 339 -14.94 54.25 1.60
CA LEU A 339 -13.58 54.77 1.41
C LEU A 339 -13.46 55.61 0.12
N SER A 340 -14.19 55.26 -0.95
CA SER A 340 -14.23 56.06 -2.17
C SER A 340 -14.91 57.41 -1.94
N GLN A 341 -16.02 57.44 -1.18
CA GLN A 341 -16.69 58.68 -0.79
C GLN A 341 -15.80 59.53 0.12
N GLU A 342 -15.14 58.93 1.12
CA GLU A 342 -14.20 59.64 1.99
C GLU A 342 -13.01 60.21 1.20
N LYS A 343 -12.43 59.43 0.29
CA LYS A 343 -11.40 59.87 -0.64
C LYS A 343 -11.85 61.06 -1.48
N GLU A 344 -13.08 61.03 -2.01
CA GLU A 344 -13.65 62.15 -2.78
C GLU A 344 -13.84 63.39 -1.91
N GLN A 345 -14.36 63.25 -0.68
CA GLN A 345 -14.47 64.34 0.28
C GLN A 345 -13.11 64.93 0.68
N LEU A 346 -12.08 64.10 0.86
CA LEU A 346 -10.72 64.55 1.16
C LEU A 346 -10.07 65.24 -0.05
N MET A 347 -10.27 64.72 -1.26
CA MET A 347 -9.83 65.38 -2.49
C MET A 347 -10.54 66.73 -2.70
N PHE A 348 -11.84 66.81 -2.39
CA PHE A 348 -12.57 68.08 -2.39
C PHE A 348 -11.96 69.06 -1.39
N LYS A 349 -11.76 68.65 -0.12
CA LYS A 349 -11.12 69.49 0.91
C LYS A 349 -9.71 69.96 0.49
N LEU A 350 -8.91 69.09 -0.12
CA LEU A 350 -7.56 69.43 -0.60
C LEU A 350 -7.60 70.47 -1.74
N ARG A 351 -8.52 70.33 -2.69
CA ARG A 351 -8.65 71.23 -3.86
C ARG A 351 -9.25 72.60 -3.49
N HIS A 352 -9.94 72.71 -2.36
CA HIS A 352 -10.54 73.95 -1.85
C HIS A 352 -9.84 74.47 -0.58
N ARG A 353 -8.63 73.96 -0.27
CA ARG A 353 -7.85 74.32 0.92
C ARG A 353 -7.43 75.80 0.93
N ASP A 354 -7.28 76.41 -0.24
CA ASP A 354 -6.80 77.78 -0.41
C ASP A 354 -7.93 78.84 -0.31
N SER A 355 -9.11 78.49 0.21
CA SER A 355 -10.31 79.35 0.21
C SER A 355 -10.93 79.66 1.58
N CYS A 356 -10.28 79.35 2.71
CA CYS A 356 -10.60 79.97 4.01
C CYS A 356 -9.42 79.91 5.01
N PRO A 357 -9.30 80.85 5.98
CA PRO A 357 -8.03 81.16 6.63
C PRO A 357 -7.67 80.29 7.85
N THR A 358 -6.36 80.29 8.13
CA THR A 358 -5.65 79.88 9.36
C THR A 358 -6.50 79.53 10.58
N ILE A 359 -6.45 78.26 11.00
CA ILE A 359 -6.63 77.90 12.40
C ILE A 359 -5.38 77.15 12.89
N HIS A 360 -4.87 77.69 14.00
CA HIS A 360 -3.69 77.32 14.77
C HIS A 360 -3.39 75.81 14.88
N LEU A 361 -2.11 75.45 14.72
CA LEU A 361 -1.55 74.23 15.30
C LEU A 361 -1.29 74.47 16.80
N PRO A 362 -1.68 73.55 17.70
CA PRO A 362 -1.07 73.42 19.03
C PRO A 362 0.09 72.40 18.98
N VAL A 363 1.04 72.55 19.91
CA VAL A 363 2.30 71.78 19.98
C VAL A 363 2.41 71.08 21.34
N MET A 364 2.78 69.79 21.34
CA MET A 364 2.92 68.86 22.49
C MET A 364 1.59 68.55 23.22
N VAL A 365 1.36 67.45 23.98
CA VAL A 365 2.12 66.28 24.49
C VAL A 365 1.12 65.07 24.50
N GLN A 366 1.42 63.78 24.74
CA GLN A 366 2.61 63.01 25.15
C GLN A 366 2.56 61.54 24.63
N GLU A 367 3.68 60.84 24.77
CA GLU A 367 3.92 59.39 24.67
C GLU A 367 3.24 58.55 25.78
N ILE A 368 2.61 57.42 25.43
CA ILE A 368 2.63 56.13 26.17
C ILE A 368 2.45 54.99 25.15
N ALA A 369 3.47 54.16 24.99
CA ALA A 369 3.33 52.70 24.87
C ALA A 369 3.76 52.13 26.23
N PRO A 370 3.14 51.05 26.76
CA PRO A 370 3.42 49.69 26.28
C PRO A 370 2.15 48.78 26.35
N ARG A 371 2.15 47.46 26.12
CA ARG A 371 3.25 46.47 25.99
C ARG A 371 2.80 45.29 25.12
#